data_AF-A0A970BTS7-F1
#
_entry.id   AF-A0A970BTS7-F1
#
_cell.length_a   1.000
_cell.length_b   1.000
_cell.length_c   1.000
_cell.angle_alpha   90.00
_cell.angle_beta   90.00
_cell.angle_gamma   90.00
#
_symmetry.space_group_name_H-M   'P 1'
#
loop_
_entity.id
_entity.type
_entity.pdbx_description
1 polymer ?
#
loop_
_entity_poly.entity_id
_entity_poly.type
_entity_poly.pdbx_seq_one_letter_code
_entity_poly.pdbx_strand_id
1 'polypeptide(L)'
;MGLAVGAVALLLLAAPALAQQPDSPTFEIRLQVAEDGSWSIPSFGGVDLGLTSSNFAALSNRFNLGLAVPTIDTPTLQVVQEQDIQSLAVVKQGAKTTILVNNEPLSALTLGDEAIDAIGSFVPELVDMLGSVSQANVTVGLQFASAAGIPELDLTRSLEGALAGEAANTIDLGATVTPDGRVLSVGGLALEQLGLAPMQLDLSILQQFGVNNVQANVDGAGVTVMGNEAQWLRLDWNMDQVKSRAYTALPTFTGMALTDDTKQMVDVATDWLGQSVINVNAQVADESQESLPTVQLGRPVMVELTDDNRVVVEGIPLNVDLSSTIGPYRDQIDTIALKWDGARTRLYPVVNNQQLPYITMQSELVSTIGNTFVGGNLPWDELSGVLGNLGFDVGIMSQGGQAPDLSLAEYDAVPGRRMAMAVPKVTVSRADGSIAVNNAPMPLALVQNLFGVQVADTIRQQVQALTGVQTAEVVMGPAGVTAGVNGAEAYLVWDDDLRDNLVTVAMSILLADREIDLTPFKESGVGAVFPALRNLPRTLEVGMVRTLLDVLTQMDLGVEVDVQDDPLPPAFLDTFAAQLLPSTMASAQ
;
A
#
# COMPACT_ATOMS: atom_id res chain seq x y z
N MET A 1 -3.14 -32.24 -2.90
CA MET A 1 -2.79 -32.55 -4.30
C MET A 1 -3.02 -34.02 -4.67
N GLY A 2 -2.63 -35.03 -3.87
CA GLY A 2 -2.82 -36.46 -4.21
C GLY A 2 -4.28 -36.90 -4.46
N LEU A 3 -5.26 -36.39 -3.68
CA LEU A 3 -6.69 -36.67 -3.87
C LEU A 3 -7.31 -35.97 -5.09
N ALA A 4 -6.83 -34.77 -5.42
CA ALA A 4 -7.23 -34.07 -6.66
C ALA A 4 -6.72 -34.81 -7.91
N VAL A 5 -5.51 -35.39 -7.84
CA VAL A 5 -4.98 -36.28 -8.89
C VAL A 5 -5.82 -37.57 -9.00
N GLY A 6 -6.32 -38.12 -7.89
CA GLY A 6 -7.26 -39.26 -7.89
C GLY A 6 -8.61 -38.93 -8.52
N ALA A 7 -9.18 -37.77 -8.23
CA ALA A 7 -10.41 -37.28 -8.85
C ALA A 7 -10.23 -36.98 -10.35
N VAL A 8 -9.08 -36.40 -10.74
CA VAL A 8 -8.69 -36.18 -12.16
C VAL A 8 -8.48 -37.51 -12.88
N ALA A 9 -7.87 -38.52 -12.24
CA ALA A 9 -7.72 -39.86 -12.80
C ALA A 9 -9.09 -40.55 -12.98
N LEU A 10 -10.03 -40.35 -12.06
CA LEU A 10 -11.41 -40.84 -12.19
C LEU A 10 -12.21 -40.09 -13.28
N LEU A 11 -11.98 -38.78 -13.45
CA LEU A 11 -12.49 -37.98 -14.57
C LEU A 11 -11.93 -38.47 -15.92
N LEU A 12 -10.64 -38.82 -15.99
CA LEU A 12 -10.00 -39.41 -17.16
C LEU A 12 -10.53 -40.84 -17.45
N LEU A 13 -10.87 -41.61 -16.42
CA LEU A 13 -11.55 -42.91 -16.58
C LEU A 13 -13.02 -42.77 -17.01
N ALA A 14 -13.66 -41.64 -16.71
CA ALA A 14 -15.00 -41.31 -17.17
C ALA A 14 -15.01 -40.81 -18.63
N ALA A 15 -13.86 -40.43 -19.20
CA ALA A 15 -13.72 -39.88 -20.55
C ALA A 15 -14.48 -40.64 -21.67
N PRO A 16 -14.56 -41.99 -21.68
CA PRO A 16 -15.36 -42.71 -22.67
C PRO A 16 -16.88 -42.53 -22.49
N ALA A 17 -17.35 -42.22 -21.28
CA ALA A 17 -18.75 -41.94 -20.98
C ALA A 17 -19.13 -40.46 -21.21
N LEU A 18 -18.14 -39.56 -21.36
CA LEU A 18 -18.30 -38.13 -21.63
C LEU A 18 -18.69 -37.80 -23.09
N ALA A 19 -18.78 -38.81 -23.95
CA ALA A 19 -19.28 -38.69 -25.32
C ALA A 19 -20.83 -38.66 -25.41
N GLN A 20 -21.52 -38.17 -24.36
CA GLN A 20 -22.97 -38.05 -24.34
C GLN A 20 -23.43 -36.65 -24.78
N GLN A 21 -24.62 -36.59 -25.37
CA GLN A 21 -25.19 -35.39 -25.97
C GLN A 21 -25.42 -34.27 -24.92
N PRO A 22 -25.40 -32.98 -25.32
CA PRO A 22 -25.51 -31.81 -24.43
C PRO A 22 -26.72 -31.80 -23.47
N ASP A 23 -27.82 -32.47 -23.85
CA ASP A 23 -29.08 -32.54 -23.08
C ASP A 23 -29.20 -33.81 -22.19
N SER A 24 -28.12 -34.58 -22.02
CA SER A 24 -28.14 -35.83 -21.25
C SER A 24 -28.12 -35.55 -19.73
N PRO A 25 -28.73 -36.42 -18.90
CA PRO A 25 -28.66 -36.31 -17.45
C PRO A 25 -27.20 -36.31 -16.95
N THR A 26 -26.90 -35.50 -15.94
CA THR A 26 -25.56 -35.39 -15.33
C THR A 26 -24.96 -36.76 -15.03
N PHE A 27 -23.77 -37.02 -15.55
CA PHE A 27 -23.08 -38.27 -15.29
C PHE A 27 -22.45 -38.24 -13.89
N GLU A 28 -22.94 -39.11 -13.00
CA GLU A 28 -22.57 -39.13 -11.59
C GLU A 28 -21.65 -40.31 -11.25
N ILE A 29 -20.57 -40.04 -10.51
CA ILE A 29 -19.74 -41.06 -9.86
C ILE A 29 -19.75 -40.79 -8.35
N ARG A 30 -20.21 -41.75 -7.55
CA ARG A 30 -20.04 -41.73 -6.09
C ARG A 30 -19.03 -42.79 -5.70
N LEU A 31 -17.97 -42.39 -4.99
CA LEU A 31 -16.99 -43.27 -4.37
C LEU A 31 -17.12 -43.18 -2.85
N GLN A 32 -17.20 -44.32 -2.18
CA GLN A 32 -17.11 -44.43 -0.73
C GLN A 32 -15.76 -45.01 -0.35
N VAL A 33 -15.08 -44.39 0.60
CA VAL A 33 -13.77 -44.82 1.09
C VAL A 33 -13.89 -45.17 2.57
N ALA A 34 -13.47 -46.38 2.91
CA ALA A 34 -13.45 -46.87 4.28
C ALA A 34 -12.16 -46.44 5.03
N GLU A 35 -12.18 -46.57 6.35
CA GLU A 35 -11.05 -46.20 7.23
C GLU A 35 -9.76 -46.98 6.92
N ASP A 36 -9.87 -48.16 6.31
CA ASP A 36 -8.74 -49.01 5.93
C ASP A 36 -8.18 -48.73 4.52
N GLY A 37 -8.70 -47.71 3.82
CA GLY A 37 -8.29 -47.37 2.45
C GLY A 37 -8.99 -48.20 1.36
N SER A 38 -9.85 -49.14 1.72
CA SER A 38 -10.72 -49.82 0.77
C SER A 38 -11.80 -48.88 0.25
N TRP A 39 -12.23 -49.08 -1.00
CA TRP A 39 -13.26 -48.24 -1.63
C TRP A 39 -14.33 -49.05 -2.34
N SER A 40 -15.50 -48.43 -2.54
CA SER A 40 -16.61 -48.91 -3.35
C SER A 40 -17.20 -47.78 -4.21
N ILE A 41 -17.77 -48.13 -5.37
CA ILE A 41 -18.48 -47.20 -6.26
C ILE A 41 -19.97 -47.60 -6.26
N PRO A 42 -20.76 -47.12 -5.29
CA PRO A 42 -22.20 -47.41 -5.20
C PRO A 42 -23.04 -46.75 -6.30
N SER A 43 -22.51 -45.77 -7.04
CA SER A 43 -23.20 -45.16 -8.18
C SER A 43 -22.21 -44.78 -9.26
N PHE A 44 -22.45 -45.27 -10.49
CA PHE A 44 -21.77 -44.89 -11.73
C PHE A 44 -22.85 -44.65 -12.80
N GLY A 45 -23.11 -43.38 -13.12
CA GLY A 45 -24.23 -42.98 -13.97
C GLY A 45 -25.60 -43.32 -13.40
N GLY A 46 -25.75 -43.34 -12.06
CA GLY A 46 -26.99 -43.73 -11.38
C GLY A 46 -27.19 -45.25 -11.23
N VAL A 47 -26.21 -46.06 -11.62
CA VAL A 47 -26.24 -47.53 -11.51
C VAL A 47 -25.20 -47.99 -10.49
N ASP A 48 -25.61 -48.85 -9.55
CA ASP A 48 -24.67 -49.57 -8.68
C ASP A 48 -24.08 -50.74 -9.45
N LEU A 49 -22.79 -50.66 -9.76
CA LEU A 49 -22.05 -51.71 -10.48
C LEU A 49 -21.47 -52.76 -9.52
N GLY A 50 -21.66 -52.63 -8.20
CA GLY A 50 -21.07 -53.50 -7.19
C GLY A 50 -19.53 -53.48 -7.21
N LEU A 51 -18.95 -52.40 -7.75
CA LEU A 51 -17.51 -52.24 -7.89
C LEU A 51 -16.91 -51.88 -6.53
N THR A 52 -16.05 -52.76 -6.05
CA THR A 52 -15.24 -52.56 -4.85
C THR A 52 -13.77 -52.73 -5.22
N SER A 53 -12.88 -52.17 -4.41
CA SER A 53 -11.44 -52.40 -4.50
C SER A 53 -11.08 -53.90 -4.62
N SER A 54 -11.77 -54.77 -3.88
CA SER A 54 -11.58 -56.23 -3.92
C SER A 54 -12.08 -56.88 -5.22
N ASN A 55 -13.26 -56.49 -5.71
CA ASN A 55 -13.82 -57.02 -6.95
C ASN A 55 -13.06 -56.49 -8.17
N PHE A 56 -12.59 -55.24 -8.14
CA PHE A 56 -11.75 -54.66 -9.18
C PHE A 56 -10.40 -55.39 -9.25
N ALA A 57 -9.77 -55.68 -8.11
CA ALA A 57 -8.57 -56.50 -8.05
C ALA A 57 -8.81 -57.89 -8.68
N ALA A 58 -9.93 -58.52 -8.33
CA ALA A 58 -10.31 -59.83 -8.86
C ALA A 58 -10.56 -59.78 -10.38
N LEU A 59 -11.21 -58.73 -10.89
CA LEU A 59 -11.46 -58.54 -12.33
C LEU A 59 -10.16 -58.26 -13.09
N SER A 60 -9.31 -57.36 -12.59
CA SER A 60 -8.00 -57.05 -13.18
C SER A 60 -7.12 -58.30 -13.28
N ASN A 61 -7.09 -59.11 -12.22
CA ASN A 61 -6.35 -60.38 -12.20
C ASN A 61 -6.99 -61.44 -13.11
N ARG A 62 -8.33 -61.56 -13.11
CA ARG A 62 -9.06 -62.57 -13.91
C ARG A 62 -8.95 -62.32 -15.41
N PHE A 63 -8.96 -61.05 -15.82
CA PHE A 63 -8.87 -60.65 -17.22
C PHE A 63 -7.44 -60.24 -17.65
N ASN A 64 -6.45 -60.38 -16.75
CA ASN A 64 -5.05 -60.02 -16.98
C ASN A 64 -4.89 -58.59 -17.54
N LEU A 65 -5.65 -57.64 -17.01
CA LEU A 65 -5.71 -56.26 -17.51
C LEU A 65 -4.48 -55.43 -17.11
N GLY A 66 -3.65 -55.92 -16.18
CA GLY A 66 -2.47 -55.19 -15.70
C GLY A 66 -2.79 -53.90 -14.96
N LEU A 67 -4.05 -53.68 -14.57
CA LEU A 67 -4.49 -52.47 -13.87
C LEU A 67 -4.20 -52.62 -12.38
N ALA A 68 -3.40 -51.71 -11.84
CA ALA A 68 -3.20 -51.59 -10.41
C ALA A 68 -4.51 -51.12 -9.73
N VAL A 69 -4.88 -51.76 -8.62
CA VAL A 69 -5.99 -51.29 -7.79
C VAL A 69 -5.53 -49.98 -7.15
N PRO A 70 -6.24 -48.86 -7.37
CA PRO A 70 -5.93 -47.62 -6.65
C PRO A 70 -6.09 -47.88 -5.16
N THR A 71 -5.01 -47.73 -4.38
CA THR A 71 -5.05 -47.77 -2.92
C THR A 71 -4.96 -46.36 -2.40
N ILE A 72 -5.90 -45.95 -1.54
CA ILE A 72 -5.79 -44.70 -0.78
C ILE A 72 -5.04 -45.06 0.50
N ASP A 73 -3.86 -44.50 0.69
CA ASP A 73 -2.99 -44.81 1.81
C ASP A 73 -3.52 -44.20 3.12
N THR A 74 -3.28 -44.89 4.23
CA THR A 74 -3.72 -44.48 5.58
C THR A 74 -3.24 -43.07 5.96
N PRO A 75 -2.02 -42.61 5.62
CA PRO A 75 -1.62 -41.22 5.84
C PRO A 75 -2.52 -40.20 5.14
N THR A 76 -2.91 -40.45 3.89
CA THR A 76 -3.86 -39.57 3.18
C THR A 76 -5.22 -39.54 3.87
N LEU A 77 -5.71 -40.68 4.37
CA LEU A 77 -6.96 -40.73 5.14
C LEU A 77 -6.88 -40.01 6.49
N GLN A 78 -5.74 -40.12 7.19
CA GLN A 78 -5.51 -39.39 8.43
C GLN A 78 -5.55 -37.88 8.20
N VAL A 79 -4.91 -37.39 7.13
CA VAL A 79 -4.97 -35.97 6.76
C VAL A 79 -6.41 -35.52 6.48
N VAL A 80 -7.21 -36.32 5.76
CA VAL A 80 -8.63 -36.01 5.49
C VAL A 80 -9.44 -35.94 6.79
N GLN A 81 -9.23 -36.89 7.71
CA GLN A 81 -9.90 -36.96 9.00
C GLN A 81 -9.50 -35.81 9.94
N GLU A 82 -8.21 -35.45 9.99
CA GLU A 82 -7.69 -34.31 10.76
C GLU A 82 -8.26 -32.96 10.28
N GLN A 83 -8.66 -32.88 9.01
CA GLN A 83 -9.28 -31.70 8.40
C GLN A 83 -10.82 -31.69 8.51
N ASP A 84 -11.41 -32.65 9.24
CA ASP A 84 -12.87 -32.84 9.37
C ASP A 84 -13.58 -32.92 7.99
N ILE A 85 -12.91 -33.53 7.00
CA ILE A 85 -13.46 -33.73 5.66
C ILE A 85 -14.22 -35.06 5.64
N GLN A 86 -15.55 -34.97 5.55
CA GLN A 86 -16.46 -36.09 5.47
C GLN A 86 -16.84 -36.39 4.01
N SER A 87 -16.97 -35.35 3.18
CA SER A 87 -17.22 -35.50 1.76
C SER A 87 -16.43 -34.50 0.91
N LEU A 88 -16.07 -34.90 -0.31
CA LEU A 88 -15.43 -34.05 -1.32
C LEU A 88 -16.12 -34.31 -2.65
N ALA A 89 -16.55 -33.27 -3.36
CA ALA A 89 -17.13 -33.42 -4.68
C ALA A 89 -16.62 -32.39 -5.67
N VAL A 90 -16.58 -32.79 -6.94
CA VAL A 90 -16.34 -31.94 -8.09
C VAL A 90 -17.60 -32.01 -8.93
N VAL A 91 -18.33 -30.89 -9.03
CA VAL A 91 -19.58 -30.74 -9.77
C VAL A 91 -19.30 -29.88 -10.98
N LYS A 92 -19.29 -30.48 -12.16
CA LYS A 92 -19.15 -29.77 -13.43
C LYS A 92 -20.53 -29.57 -14.07
N GLN A 93 -20.88 -28.32 -14.33
CA GLN A 93 -22.12 -27.86 -14.96
C GLN A 93 -21.77 -26.95 -16.14
N GLY A 94 -21.81 -27.48 -17.36
CA GLY A 94 -21.27 -26.79 -18.53
C GLY A 94 -19.82 -26.34 -18.29
N ALA A 95 -19.50 -25.09 -18.63
CA ALA A 95 -18.14 -24.54 -18.49
C ALA A 95 -17.68 -24.31 -17.04
N LYS A 96 -18.58 -24.48 -16.05
CA LYS A 96 -18.31 -24.24 -14.63
C LYS A 96 -18.03 -25.54 -13.88
N THR A 97 -16.95 -25.58 -13.12
CA THR A 97 -16.56 -26.70 -12.27
C THR A 97 -16.48 -26.23 -10.82
N THR A 98 -17.42 -26.66 -9.98
CA THR A 98 -17.47 -26.33 -8.56
C THR A 98 -16.82 -27.43 -7.72
N ILE A 99 -16.00 -27.06 -6.75
CA ILE A 99 -15.47 -27.93 -5.71
C ILE A 99 -16.35 -27.78 -4.47
N LEU A 100 -16.93 -28.89 -4.01
CA LEU A 100 -17.68 -28.99 -2.77
C LEU A 100 -16.84 -29.73 -1.73
N VAL A 101 -16.86 -29.27 -0.49
CA VAL A 101 -16.32 -30.02 0.64
C VAL A 101 -17.34 -30.01 1.76
N ASN A 102 -17.68 -31.18 2.30
CA ASN A 102 -18.77 -31.37 3.25
C ASN A 102 -20.12 -30.79 2.74
N ASN A 103 -20.38 -30.96 1.44
CA ASN A 103 -21.53 -30.40 0.71
C ASN A 103 -21.59 -28.87 0.65
N GLU A 104 -20.53 -28.16 1.07
CA GLU A 104 -20.44 -26.71 0.96
C GLU A 104 -19.53 -26.31 -0.21
N PRO A 105 -20.00 -25.42 -1.11
CA PRO A 105 -19.17 -24.91 -2.20
C PRO A 105 -17.98 -24.11 -1.68
N LEU A 106 -16.77 -24.55 -2.05
CA LEU A 106 -15.50 -23.92 -1.67
C LEU A 106 -15.00 -22.98 -2.76
N SER A 107 -14.97 -23.45 -4.00
CA SER A 107 -14.49 -22.68 -5.16
C SER A 107 -15.17 -23.16 -6.43
N ALA A 108 -15.17 -22.32 -7.47
CA ALA A 108 -15.60 -22.72 -8.80
C ALA A 108 -14.66 -22.17 -9.87
N LEU A 109 -14.35 -23.00 -10.86
CA LEU A 109 -13.56 -22.63 -12.02
C LEU A 109 -14.48 -22.56 -13.24
N THR A 110 -14.48 -21.42 -13.93
CA THR A 110 -15.17 -21.23 -15.20
C THR A 110 -14.14 -20.94 -16.28
N LEU A 111 -14.14 -21.76 -17.33
CA LEU A 111 -13.35 -21.50 -18.53
C LEU A 111 -14.17 -20.65 -19.51
N GLY A 112 -13.54 -19.65 -20.11
CA GLY A 112 -14.18 -18.86 -21.17
C GLY A 112 -14.18 -19.58 -22.51
N ASP A 113 -15.11 -19.20 -23.38
CA ASP A 113 -15.24 -19.79 -24.71
C ASP A 113 -13.98 -19.56 -25.55
N GLU A 114 -13.38 -18.37 -25.45
CA GLU A 114 -12.14 -18.04 -26.17
C GLU A 114 -10.95 -18.91 -25.73
N ALA A 115 -10.87 -19.29 -24.45
CA ALA A 115 -9.84 -20.21 -23.98
C ALA A 115 -10.07 -21.63 -24.52
N ILE A 116 -11.33 -22.09 -24.59
CA ILE A 116 -11.69 -23.39 -25.15
C ILE A 116 -11.36 -23.43 -26.66
N ASP A 117 -11.70 -22.37 -27.39
CA ASP A 117 -11.43 -22.25 -28.83
C ASP A 117 -9.92 -22.18 -29.13
N ALA A 118 -9.15 -21.48 -28.29
CA ALA A 118 -7.70 -21.42 -28.41
C ALA A 118 -7.05 -22.80 -28.20
N ILE A 119 -7.49 -23.56 -27.19
CA ILE A 119 -7.01 -24.93 -26.95
C ILE A 119 -7.43 -25.86 -28.10
N GLY A 120 -8.67 -25.76 -28.59
CA GLY A 120 -9.16 -26.54 -29.73
C GLY A 120 -8.37 -26.30 -31.01
N SER A 121 -7.96 -25.05 -31.25
CA SER A 121 -7.11 -24.69 -32.39
C SER A 121 -5.70 -25.29 -32.30
N PHE A 122 -5.20 -25.52 -31.08
CA PHE A 122 -3.87 -26.09 -30.83
C PHE A 122 -3.85 -27.62 -30.94
N VAL A 123 -4.91 -28.30 -30.49
CA VAL A 123 -5.07 -29.76 -30.67
C VAL A 123 -6.38 -30.03 -31.42
N PRO A 124 -6.36 -29.99 -32.76
CA PRO A 124 -7.56 -30.16 -33.59
C PRO A 124 -8.29 -31.47 -33.31
N GLU A 125 -7.56 -32.53 -32.92
CA GLU A 125 -8.17 -33.83 -32.58
C GLU A 125 -9.01 -33.77 -31.29
N LEU A 126 -8.82 -32.74 -30.47
CA LEU A 126 -9.58 -32.54 -29.23
C LEU A 126 -10.73 -31.57 -29.41
N VAL A 127 -10.94 -30.90 -30.55
CA VAL A 127 -12.02 -29.88 -30.71
C VAL A 127 -13.39 -30.46 -30.38
N ASP A 128 -13.76 -31.58 -31.01
CA ASP A 128 -15.05 -32.23 -30.78
C ASP A 128 -15.17 -32.75 -29.34
N MET A 129 -14.06 -33.22 -28.77
CA MET A 129 -13.99 -33.71 -27.38
C MET A 129 -14.02 -32.57 -26.36
N LEU A 130 -13.39 -31.43 -26.63
CA LEU A 130 -13.33 -30.26 -25.76
C LEU A 130 -14.66 -29.54 -25.79
N GLY A 131 -15.31 -29.44 -26.95
CA GLY A 131 -16.68 -28.94 -27.07
C GLY A 131 -17.69 -29.85 -26.34
N SER A 132 -17.56 -31.17 -26.46
CA SER A 132 -18.44 -32.10 -25.74
C SER A 132 -18.15 -32.11 -24.23
N VAL A 133 -16.87 -32.12 -23.84
CA VAL A 133 -16.44 -32.13 -22.43
C VAL A 133 -16.73 -30.79 -21.78
N SER A 134 -16.60 -29.65 -22.46
CA SER A 134 -16.93 -28.34 -21.90
C SER A 134 -18.43 -28.22 -21.62
N GLN A 135 -19.29 -28.81 -22.45
CA GLN A 135 -20.74 -28.81 -22.24
C GLN A 135 -21.25 -29.97 -21.35
N ALA A 136 -20.44 -31.02 -21.14
CA ALA A 136 -20.83 -32.17 -20.33
C ALA A 136 -21.06 -31.81 -18.86
N ASN A 137 -22.15 -32.31 -18.29
CA ASN A 137 -22.42 -32.25 -16.87
C ASN A 137 -21.88 -33.52 -16.20
N VAL A 138 -20.89 -33.37 -15.33
CA VAL A 138 -20.20 -34.49 -14.68
C VAL A 138 -20.06 -34.19 -13.22
N THR A 139 -20.43 -35.14 -12.38
CA THR A 139 -20.20 -35.00 -10.95
C THR A 139 -19.46 -36.19 -10.40
N VAL A 140 -18.39 -35.92 -9.66
CA VAL A 140 -17.63 -36.92 -8.92
C VAL A 140 -17.70 -36.58 -7.45
N GLY A 141 -18.16 -37.50 -6.62
CA GLY A 141 -18.23 -37.34 -5.17
C GLY A 141 -17.51 -38.46 -4.43
N LEU A 142 -16.85 -38.08 -3.36
CA LEU A 142 -16.08 -38.91 -2.44
C LEU A 142 -16.74 -38.79 -1.06
N GLN A 143 -17.06 -39.92 -0.45
CA GLN A 143 -17.58 -40.01 0.91
C GLN A 143 -16.58 -40.79 1.75
N PHE A 144 -16.11 -40.20 2.85
CA PHE A 144 -15.20 -40.87 3.78
C PHE A 144 -16.02 -41.45 4.92
N ALA A 145 -15.99 -42.78 5.07
CA ALA A 145 -16.68 -43.45 6.15
C ALA A 145 -16.04 -43.09 7.50
N SER A 146 -16.87 -42.96 8.53
CA SER A 146 -16.44 -42.72 9.90
C SER A 146 -17.17 -43.67 10.86
N ALA A 147 -16.78 -43.65 12.14
CA ALA A 147 -17.51 -44.30 13.21
C ALA A 147 -19.00 -43.87 13.31
N ALA A 148 -19.36 -42.69 12.80
CA ALA A 148 -20.73 -42.19 12.76
C ALA A 148 -21.52 -42.68 11.53
N GLY A 149 -20.88 -43.36 10.58
CA GLY A 149 -21.47 -43.86 9.34
C GLY A 149 -20.93 -43.19 8.08
N ILE A 150 -21.63 -43.39 6.96
CA ILE A 150 -21.32 -42.75 5.67
C ILE A 150 -22.06 -41.40 5.64
N PRO A 151 -21.36 -40.28 5.44
CA PRO A 151 -21.96 -38.95 5.42
C PRO A 151 -22.84 -38.74 4.18
N GLU A 152 -23.89 -37.92 4.29
CA GLU A 152 -24.72 -37.54 3.14
C GLU A 152 -23.90 -36.73 2.12
N LEU A 153 -24.17 -36.95 0.83
CA LEU A 153 -23.52 -36.24 -0.28
C LEU A 153 -24.58 -35.54 -1.12
N ASP A 154 -24.58 -34.21 -1.07
CA ASP A 154 -25.45 -33.32 -1.85
C ASP A 154 -24.66 -32.73 -3.03
N LEU A 155 -24.90 -33.30 -4.20
CA LEU A 155 -24.24 -32.94 -5.46
C LEU A 155 -24.99 -31.86 -6.25
N THR A 156 -26.12 -31.37 -5.72
CA THR A 156 -26.93 -30.33 -6.38
C THR A 156 -26.42 -28.92 -6.10
N ARG A 157 -25.51 -28.78 -5.13
CA ARG A 157 -24.93 -27.50 -4.75
C ARG A 157 -23.93 -27.01 -5.81
N SER A 158 -23.96 -25.72 -6.04
CA SER A 158 -22.96 -25.00 -6.82
C SER A 158 -22.60 -23.72 -6.07
N LEU A 159 -21.38 -23.22 -6.26
CA LEU A 159 -21.06 -21.85 -5.84
C LEU A 159 -21.81 -20.92 -6.78
N GLU A 160 -22.73 -20.09 -6.27
CA GLU A 160 -23.28 -18.99 -7.09
C GLU A 160 -22.17 -17.96 -7.28
N GLY A 161 -22.04 -17.40 -8.49
CA GLY A 161 -21.05 -16.36 -8.73
C GLY A 161 -21.39 -15.17 -7.83
N ALA A 162 -20.59 -14.92 -6.80
CA ALA A 162 -20.76 -13.74 -5.99
C ALA A 162 -20.51 -12.52 -6.87
N LEU A 163 -21.45 -11.58 -6.89
CA LEU A 163 -21.13 -10.23 -7.31
C LEU A 163 -20.20 -9.67 -6.23
N ALA A 164 -18.98 -9.31 -6.61
CA ALA A 164 -18.13 -8.53 -5.73
C ALA A 164 -18.94 -7.30 -5.28
N GLY A 165 -18.94 -7.04 -3.97
CA GLY A 165 -19.48 -5.80 -3.45
C GLY A 165 -18.74 -4.61 -4.06
N GLU A 166 -19.28 -3.40 -3.91
CA GLU A 166 -18.55 -2.20 -4.27
C GLU A 166 -17.25 -2.15 -3.47
N ALA A 167 -16.11 -2.22 -4.17
CA ALA A 167 -14.81 -2.29 -3.52
C ALA A 167 -14.46 -0.95 -2.89
N ALA A 168 -14.04 -0.98 -1.63
CA ALA A 168 -13.54 0.20 -0.95
C ALA A 168 -12.13 0.56 -1.43
N ASN A 169 -11.33 -0.44 -1.82
CA ASN A 169 -9.96 -0.23 -2.25
C ASN A 169 -9.77 -0.62 -3.71
N THR A 170 -8.94 0.14 -4.42
CA THR A 170 -8.54 -0.14 -5.80
C THR A 170 -7.02 -0.09 -5.90
N ILE A 171 -6.43 -1.13 -6.48
CA ILE A 171 -5.00 -1.20 -6.78
C ILE A 171 -4.86 -1.52 -8.27
N ASP A 172 -4.28 -0.61 -9.03
CA ASP A 172 -4.02 -0.79 -10.46
C ASP A 172 -2.52 -0.86 -10.72
N LEU A 173 -2.09 -1.97 -11.32
CA LEU A 173 -0.70 -2.26 -11.65
C LEU A 173 -0.59 -2.62 -13.13
N GLY A 174 0.32 -1.95 -13.83
CA GLY A 174 0.70 -2.32 -15.19
C GLY A 174 2.04 -3.05 -15.24
N ALA A 175 2.27 -3.82 -16.30
CA ALA A 175 3.59 -4.34 -16.63
C ALA A 175 3.74 -4.43 -18.14
N THR A 176 4.95 -4.14 -18.64
CA THR A 176 5.28 -4.38 -20.06
C THR A 176 6.38 -5.42 -20.18
N VAL A 177 6.16 -6.36 -21.09
CA VAL A 177 7.09 -7.43 -21.44
C VAL A 177 7.38 -7.33 -22.93
N THR A 178 8.65 -7.42 -23.32
CA THR A 178 9.03 -7.51 -24.74
C THR A 178 8.46 -8.78 -25.40
N PRO A 179 8.33 -8.79 -26.74
CA PRO A 179 7.97 -10.00 -27.47
C PRO A 179 8.90 -11.19 -27.22
N ASP A 180 10.17 -10.99 -26.88
CA ASP A 180 11.08 -12.10 -26.53
C ASP A 180 10.90 -12.61 -25.09
N GLY A 181 10.12 -11.92 -24.26
CA GLY A 181 9.80 -12.32 -22.88
C GLY A 181 10.56 -11.57 -21.80
N ARG A 182 11.42 -10.62 -22.14
CA ARG A 182 12.11 -9.77 -21.16
C ARG A 182 11.14 -8.76 -20.57
N VAL A 183 11.01 -8.71 -19.25
CA VAL A 183 10.19 -7.70 -18.56
C VAL A 183 10.90 -6.35 -18.67
N LEU A 184 10.24 -5.36 -19.28
CA LEU A 184 10.77 -4.00 -19.44
C LEU A 184 10.49 -3.15 -18.20
N SER A 185 9.26 -3.22 -17.71
CA SER A 185 8.79 -2.36 -16.63
C SER A 185 7.64 -2.98 -15.86
N VAL A 186 7.51 -2.54 -14.60
CA VAL A 186 6.39 -2.85 -13.71
C VAL A 186 5.95 -1.54 -13.08
N GLY A 187 4.67 -1.18 -13.23
CA GLY A 187 4.13 0.11 -12.82
C GLY A 187 4.79 1.29 -13.54
N GLY A 188 5.22 1.10 -14.79
CA GLY A 188 5.90 2.13 -15.57
C GLY A 188 7.35 2.38 -15.15
N LEU A 189 7.87 1.59 -14.20
CA LEU A 189 9.24 1.68 -13.70
C LEU A 189 10.08 0.52 -14.22
N ALA A 190 11.30 0.81 -14.67
CA ALA A 190 12.24 -0.21 -15.09
C ALA A 190 12.64 -1.09 -13.89
N LEU A 191 12.98 -2.36 -14.14
CA LEU A 191 13.32 -3.31 -13.07
C LEU A 191 14.54 -2.83 -12.27
N GLU A 192 15.51 -2.22 -12.94
CA GLU A 192 16.71 -1.67 -12.30
C GLU A 192 16.35 -0.54 -11.32
N GLN A 193 15.34 0.27 -11.62
CA GLN A 193 14.85 1.35 -10.75
C GLN A 193 14.16 0.80 -9.50
N LEU A 194 13.54 -0.38 -9.61
CA LEU A 194 12.95 -1.12 -8.50
C LEU A 194 14.00 -1.93 -7.70
N GLY A 195 15.27 -1.90 -8.10
CA GLY A 195 16.32 -2.75 -7.51
C GLY A 195 16.14 -4.23 -7.80
N LEU A 196 15.34 -4.58 -8.83
CA LEU A 196 15.09 -5.94 -9.26
C LEU A 196 16.09 -6.35 -10.34
N ALA A 197 16.47 -7.64 -10.32
CA ALA A 197 17.28 -8.21 -11.39
C ALA A 197 16.44 -8.34 -12.68
N PRO A 198 17.06 -8.23 -13.88
CA PRO A 198 16.36 -8.47 -15.13
C PRO A 198 15.63 -9.82 -15.12
N MET A 199 14.37 -9.80 -15.56
CA MET A 199 13.49 -10.95 -15.53
C MET A 199 13.12 -11.38 -16.95
N GLN A 200 13.10 -12.69 -17.19
CA GLN A 200 12.66 -13.31 -18.44
C GLN A 200 11.47 -14.22 -18.15
N LEU A 201 10.39 -14.04 -18.92
CA LEU A 201 9.18 -14.86 -18.89
C LEU A 201 9.12 -15.73 -20.15
N ASP A 202 8.62 -16.95 -20.00
CA ASP A 202 8.29 -17.78 -21.15
C ASP A 202 6.89 -17.39 -21.66
N LEU A 203 6.87 -16.64 -22.76
CA LEU A 203 5.63 -16.19 -23.41
C LEU A 203 5.17 -17.14 -24.53
N SER A 204 5.83 -18.30 -24.72
CA SER A 204 5.57 -19.19 -25.86
C SER A 204 4.10 -19.60 -25.97
N ILE A 205 3.46 -19.90 -24.83
CA ILE A 205 2.03 -20.26 -24.78
C ILE A 205 1.15 -19.05 -25.14
N LEU A 206 1.44 -17.86 -24.63
CA LEU A 206 0.67 -16.65 -24.92
C LEU A 206 0.79 -16.26 -26.40
N GLN A 207 2.01 -16.31 -26.96
CA GLN A 207 2.27 -16.05 -28.37
C GLN A 207 1.57 -17.05 -29.29
N GLN A 208 1.57 -18.34 -28.92
CA GLN A 208 0.87 -19.38 -29.67
C GLN A 208 -0.64 -19.14 -29.74
N PHE A 209 -1.21 -18.58 -28.67
CA PHE A 209 -2.61 -18.20 -28.63
C PHE A 209 -2.90 -16.78 -29.14
N GLY A 210 -1.89 -16.04 -29.60
CA GLY A 210 -2.06 -14.65 -30.05
C GLY A 210 -2.49 -13.68 -28.95
N VAL A 211 -2.20 -14.00 -27.69
CA VAL A 211 -2.51 -13.16 -26.53
C VAL A 211 -1.37 -12.17 -26.33
N ASN A 212 -1.65 -10.89 -26.60
CA ASN A 212 -0.68 -9.80 -26.45
C ASN A 212 -1.00 -8.93 -25.23
N ASN A 213 -2.18 -9.09 -24.64
CA ASN A 213 -2.60 -8.41 -23.43
C ASN A 213 -3.22 -9.41 -22.46
N VAL A 214 -2.72 -9.45 -21.22
CA VAL A 214 -3.26 -10.28 -20.13
C VAL A 214 -3.66 -9.36 -18.98
N GLN A 215 -4.94 -9.36 -18.65
CA GLN A 215 -5.47 -8.66 -17.49
C GLN A 215 -5.90 -9.67 -16.43
N ALA A 216 -5.51 -9.47 -15.18
CA ALA A 216 -6.02 -10.18 -14.03
C ALA A 216 -6.74 -9.20 -13.10
N ASN A 217 -7.99 -9.49 -12.77
CA ASN A 217 -8.74 -8.80 -11.74
C ASN A 217 -8.90 -9.74 -10.55
N VAL A 218 -8.48 -9.31 -9.37
CA VAL A 218 -8.57 -10.07 -8.13
C VAL A 218 -9.43 -9.29 -7.14
N ASP A 219 -10.46 -9.94 -6.59
CA ASP A 219 -11.37 -9.34 -5.63
C ASP A 219 -11.81 -10.35 -4.55
N GLY A 220 -12.73 -9.93 -3.67
CA GLY A 220 -13.29 -10.79 -2.63
C GLY A 220 -14.04 -12.01 -3.15
N ALA A 221 -14.56 -11.97 -4.38
CA ALA A 221 -15.31 -13.05 -5.01
C ALA A 221 -14.41 -14.04 -5.76
N GLY A 222 -13.25 -13.60 -6.24
CA GLY A 222 -12.36 -14.47 -7.01
C GLY A 222 -11.25 -13.79 -7.79
N VAL A 223 -10.79 -14.51 -8.83
CA VAL A 223 -9.85 -14.02 -9.84
C VAL A 223 -10.47 -14.19 -11.21
N THR A 224 -10.45 -13.12 -12.00
CA THR A 224 -10.79 -13.16 -13.43
C THR A 224 -9.53 -12.87 -14.24
N VAL A 225 -9.19 -13.74 -15.19
CA VAL A 225 -8.10 -13.55 -16.14
C VAL A 225 -8.69 -13.34 -17.53
N MET A 226 -8.29 -12.26 -18.18
CA MET A 226 -8.69 -11.88 -19.51
C MET A 226 -7.48 -11.88 -20.44
N GLY A 227 -7.63 -12.43 -21.63
CA GLY A 227 -6.65 -12.38 -22.71
C GLY A 227 -7.23 -11.58 -23.87
N ASN A 228 -6.57 -10.50 -24.27
CA ASN A 228 -7.06 -9.57 -25.31
C ASN A 228 -8.52 -9.13 -25.07
N GLU A 229 -8.87 -8.72 -23.84
CA GLU A 229 -10.21 -8.27 -23.44
C GLU A 229 -11.30 -9.36 -23.41
N ALA A 230 -10.99 -10.61 -23.78
CA ALA A 230 -11.89 -11.74 -23.61
C ALA A 230 -11.62 -12.45 -22.27
N GLN A 231 -12.65 -12.91 -21.57
CA GLN A 231 -12.46 -13.68 -20.34
C GLN A 231 -11.96 -15.08 -20.67
N TRP A 232 -10.79 -15.45 -20.16
CA TRP A 232 -10.21 -16.78 -20.37
C TRP A 232 -10.49 -17.71 -19.20
N LEU A 233 -10.39 -17.16 -17.99
CA LEU A 233 -10.49 -17.91 -16.75
C LEU A 233 -11.23 -17.08 -15.71
N ARG A 234 -12.13 -17.71 -14.97
CA ARG A 234 -12.68 -17.15 -13.73
C ARG A 234 -12.61 -18.19 -12.64
N LEU A 235 -11.91 -17.88 -11.56
CA LEU A 235 -11.85 -18.66 -10.34
C LEU A 235 -12.66 -17.94 -9.27
N ASP A 236 -13.85 -18.43 -8.97
CA ASP A 236 -14.65 -17.98 -7.84
C ASP A 236 -14.24 -18.74 -6.57
N TRP A 237 -14.29 -18.08 -5.42
CA TRP A 237 -14.12 -18.73 -4.11
C TRP A 237 -15.18 -18.28 -3.10
N ASN A 238 -15.43 -19.12 -2.11
CA ASN A 238 -16.16 -18.74 -0.91
C ASN A 238 -15.13 -18.40 0.18
N MET A 239 -14.91 -17.10 0.43
CA MET A 239 -13.85 -16.65 1.34
C MET A 239 -14.05 -17.18 2.78
N ASP A 240 -15.29 -17.26 3.27
CA ASP A 240 -15.58 -17.80 4.61
C ASP A 240 -15.16 -19.27 4.72
N GLN A 241 -15.41 -20.05 3.67
CA GLN A 241 -15.01 -21.47 3.59
C GLN A 241 -13.50 -21.65 3.40
N VAL A 242 -12.87 -20.79 2.59
CA VAL A 242 -11.41 -20.79 2.40
C VAL A 242 -10.73 -20.48 3.74
N LYS A 243 -11.24 -19.47 4.46
CA LYS A 243 -10.71 -19.01 5.75
C LYS A 243 -10.86 -20.05 6.85
N SER A 244 -12.05 -20.64 7.02
CA SER A 244 -12.29 -21.67 8.04
C SER A 244 -11.35 -22.88 7.89
N ARG A 245 -11.06 -23.26 6.62
CA ARG A 245 -10.17 -24.36 6.28
C ARG A 245 -8.70 -23.97 6.30
N ALA A 246 -8.34 -22.73 6.04
CA ALA A 246 -6.95 -22.26 6.16
C ALA A 246 -6.42 -22.49 7.58
N TYR A 247 -7.29 -22.34 8.60
CA TYR A 247 -6.92 -22.57 10.00
C TYR A 247 -6.62 -24.01 10.36
N THR A 248 -7.13 -24.98 9.60
CA THR A 248 -6.86 -26.41 9.82
C THR A 248 -5.81 -26.92 8.85
N ALA A 249 -5.82 -26.47 7.59
CA ALA A 249 -4.98 -27.00 6.51
C ALA A 249 -3.53 -26.53 6.61
N LEU A 250 -3.29 -25.26 6.94
CA LEU A 250 -1.93 -24.69 6.96
C LEU A 250 -0.99 -25.43 7.94
N PRO A 251 -1.41 -25.74 9.18
CA PRO A 251 -0.57 -26.50 10.12
C PRO A 251 -0.27 -27.92 9.66
N THR A 252 -1.24 -28.59 9.04
CA THR A 252 -1.06 -29.96 8.55
C THR A 252 -0.10 -30.03 7.37
N PHE A 253 -0.14 -29.06 6.45
CA PHE A 253 0.75 -29.05 5.28
C PHE A 253 2.16 -28.52 5.57
N THR A 254 2.27 -27.54 6.46
CA THR A 254 3.55 -26.85 6.72
C THR A 254 4.25 -27.37 7.99
N GLY A 255 3.54 -28.11 8.85
CA GLY A 255 4.01 -28.48 10.18
C GLY A 255 4.08 -27.30 11.16
N MET A 256 3.65 -26.10 10.75
CA MET A 256 3.70 -24.89 11.57
C MET A 256 2.42 -24.75 12.39
N ALA A 257 2.54 -24.67 13.72
CA ALA A 257 1.40 -24.31 14.56
C ALA A 257 0.95 -22.87 14.20
N LEU A 258 -0.34 -22.71 13.89
CA LEU A 258 -0.94 -21.39 13.74
C LEU A 258 -1.03 -20.71 15.11
N THR A 259 -0.21 -19.70 15.31
CA THR A 259 -0.34 -18.78 16.45
C THR A 259 -1.58 -17.90 16.28
N ASP A 260 -2.06 -17.30 17.37
CA ASP A 260 -3.17 -16.34 17.31
C ASP A 260 -2.81 -15.15 16.40
N ASP A 261 -1.56 -14.68 16.43
CA ASP A 261 -1.04 -13.65 15.51
C ASP A 261 -1.18 -14.06 14.03
N THR A 262 -0.89 -15.33 13.69
CA THR A 262 -0.99 -15.79 12.30
C THR A 262 -2.45 -15.87 11.85
N LYS A 263 -3.35 -16.27 12.75
CA LYS A 263 -4.79 -16.25 12.46
C LYS A 263 -5.28 -14.82 12.25
N GLN A 264 -4.85 -13.89 13.10
CA GLN A 264 -5.18 -12.48 12.97
C GLN A 264 -4.66 -11.88 11.65
N MET A 265 -3.45 -12.26 11.21
CA MET A 265 -2.95 -11.85 9.89
C MET A 265 -3.83 -12.37 8.75
N VAL A 266 -4.30 -13.62 8.83
CA VAL A 266 -5.24 -14.18 7.85
C VAL A 266 -6.59 -13.45 7.92
N ASP A 267 -7.09 -13.15 9.12
CA ASP A 267 -8.32 -12.38 9.31
C ASP A 267 -8.24 -11.01 8.62
N VAL A 268 -7.18 -10.26 8.89
CA VAL A 268 -6.93 -8.94 8.30
C VAL A 268 -6.77 -9.07 6.78
N ALA A 269 -5.92 -9.99 6.29
CA ALA A 269 -5.68 -10.16 4.85
C ALA A 269 -6.94 -10.55 4.07
N THR A 270 -7.75 -11.46 4.60
CA THR A 270 -9.00 -11.89 3.96
C THR A 270 -10.07 -10.79 3.95
N ASP A 271 -10.15 -9.99 5.01
CA ASP A 271 -11.04 -8.83 5.07
C ASP A 271 -10.60 -7.71 4.09
N TRP A 272 -9.29 -7.41 4.03
CA TRP A 272 -8.73 -6.48 3.03
C TRP A 272 -9.05 -6.94 1.61
N LEU A 273 -8.80 -8.22 1.30
CA LEU A 273 -9.11 -8.79 -0.02
C LEU A 273 -10.60 -8.72 -0.34
N GLY A 274 -11.47 -8.96 0.64
CA GLY A 274 -12.92 -8.85 0.52
C GLY A 274 -13.42 -7.47 0.08
N GLN A 275 -12.64 -6.42 0.37
CA GLN A 275 -12.99 -5.02 0.12
C GLN A 275 -12.10 -4.36 -0.94
N SER A 276 -11.22 -5.13 -1.58
CA SER A 276 -10.26 -4.61 -2.56
C SER A 276 -10.53 -5.20 -3.93
N VAL A 277 -10.28 -4.39 -4.96
CA VAL A 277 -10.11 -4.86 -6.33
C VAL A 277 -8.68 -4.55 -6.75
N ILE A 278 -7.97 -5.58 -7.19
CA ILE A 278 -6.60 -5.48 -7.70
C ILE A 278 -6.64 -5.79 -9.18
N ASN A 279 -6.33 -4.80 -10.01
CA ASN A 279 -6.18 -4.95 -11.45
C ASN A 279 -4.71 -5.02 -11.80
N VAL A 280 -4.30 -6.11 -12.45
CA VAL A 280 -2.97 -6.28 -13.01
C VAL A 280 -3.11 -6.38 -14.52
N ASN A 281 -2.43 -5.50 -15.27
CA ASN A 281 -2.47 -5.47 -16.72
C ASN A 281 -1.07 -5.68 -17.29
N ALA A 282 -0.83 -6.79 -17.96
CA ALA A 282 0.44 -7.14 -18.56
C ALA A 282 0.35 -7.12 -20.09
N GLN A 283 1.18 -6.29 -20.74
CA GLN A 283 1.17 -6.10 -22.19
C GLN A 283 2.48 -6.57 -22.82
N VAL A 284 2.37 -7.13 -24.04
CA VAL A 284 3.52 -7.51 -24.86
C VAL A 284 3.86 -6.38 -25.84
N ALA A 285 4.94 -5.64 -25.60
CA ALA A 285 5.37 -4.50 -26.41
C ALA A 285 6.88 -4.24 -26.31
N ASP A 286 7.45 -3.58 -27.33
CA ASP A 286 8.87 -3.21 -27.38
C ASP A 286 9.23 -1.99 -26.50
N GLU A 287 8.23 -1.21 -26.09
CA GLU A 287 8.34 -0.02 -25.25
C GLU A 287 7.29 -0.05 -24.15
N SER A 288 7.58 0.52 -22.98
CA SER A 288 6.63 0.61 -21.85
C SER A 288 5.33 1.27 -22.28
N GLN A 289 4.20 0.62 -21.99
CA GLN A 289 2.86 1.08 -22.36
C GLN A 289 2.02 1.50 -21.14
N GLU A 290 2.47 1.14 -19.93
CA GLU A 290 1.71 1.32 -18.72
C GLU A 290 1.96 2.67 -18.04
N SER A 291 0.95 3.17 -17.34
CA SER A 291 1.10 4.30 -16.43
C SER A 291 1.74 3.87 -15.11
N LEU A 292 2.13 4.87 -14.31
CA LEU A 292 2.48 4.67 -12.91
C LEU A 292 1.36 3.95 -12.14
N PRO A 293 1.69 3.15 -11.11
CA PRO A 293 0.71 2.42 -10.32
C PRO A 293 -0.27 3.37 -9.62
N THR A 294 -1.49 2.90 -9.43
CA THR A 294 -2.52 3.62 -8.67
C THR A 294 -2.94 2.79 -7.47
N VAL A 295 -2.98 3.41 -6.29
CA VAL A 295 -3.42 2.75 -5.06
C VAL A 295 -4.37 3.69 -4.35
N GLN A 296 -5.64 3.31 -4.26
CA GLN A 296 -6.69 4.05 -3.58
C GLN A 296 -7.24 3.15 -2.47
N LEU A 297 -6.94 3.47 -1.22
CA LEU A 297 -7.46 2.79 -0.05
C LEU A 297 -8.63 3.61 0.50
N GLY A 298 -9.86 3.24 0.15
CA GLY A 298 -11.06 3.92 0.64
C GLY A 298 -11.45 3.50 2.06
N ARG A 299 -10.89 2.39 2.56
CA ARG A 299 -10.98 2.06 3.99
C ARG A 299 -9.76 2.63 4.74
N PRO A 300 -9.96 3.19 5.94
CA PRO A 300 -8.84 3.69 6.73
C PRO A 300 -8.02 2.55 7.32
N VAL A 301 -6.71 2.77 7.43
CA VAL A 301 -5.79 1.91 8.17
C VAL A 301 -5.78 2.35 9.63
N MET A 302 -6.16 1.45 10.53
CA MET A 302 -6.19 1.73 11.97
C MET A 302 -4.87 1.33 12.64
N VAL A 303 -4.33 2.27 13.39
CA VAL A 303 -3.07 2.14 14.12
C VAL A 303 -3.33 2.41 15.60
N GLU A 304 -2.98 1.45 16.43
CA GLU A 304 -2.99 1.58 17.89
C GLU A 304 -1.57 1.79 18.40
N LEU A 305 -1.40 2.80 19.26
CA LEU A 305 -0.18 3.07 20.00
C LEU A 305 -0.32 2.49 21.41
N THR A 306 0.48 1.48 21.72
CA THR A 306 0.45 0.80 23.01
C THR A 306 1.06 1.66 24.12
N ASP A 307 0.83 1.26 25.37
CA ASP A 307 1.39 1.93 26.53
C ASP A 307 2.93 1.93 26.59
N ASP A 308 3.60 1.05 25.84
CA ASP A 308 5.05 1.03 25.68
C ASP A 308 5.54 1.70 24.38
N ASN A 309 4.69 2.49 23.72
CA ASN A 309 4.94 3.19 22.45
C ASN A 309 5.28 2.27 21.27
N ARG A 310 4.76 1.04 21.29
CA ARG A 310 4.79 0.15 20.13
C ARG A 310 3.60 0.42 19.23
N VAL A 311 3.80 0.09 17.96
CA VAL A 311 2.80 0.28 16.92
C VAL A 311 2.09 -1.04 16.67
N VAL A 312 0.77 -1.03 16.73
CA VAL A 312 -0.09 -2.15 16.38
C VAL A 312 -0.97 -1.70 15.21
N VAL A 313 -0.91 -2.38 14.07
CA VAL A 313 -1.69 -2.00 12.86
C VAL A 313 -2.74 -3.06 12.62
N GLU A 314 -4.02 -2.67 12.62
CA GLU A 314 -5.15 -3.61 12.50
C GLU A 314 -5.06 -4.77 13.51
N GLY A 315 -4.55 -4.47 14.71
CA GLY A 315 -4.31 -5.42 15.78
C GLY A 315 -3.04 -6.30 15.62
N ILE A 316 -2.27 -6.13 14.56
CA ILE A 316 -1.00 -6.83 14.33
C ILE A 316 0.15 -6.01 14.92
N PRO A 317 0.91 -6.53 15.90
CA PRO A 317 2.03 -5.81 16.48
C PRO A 317 3.18 -5.69 15.47
N LEU A 318 3.60 -4.45 15.20
CA LEU A 318 4.80 -4.15 14.44
C LEU A 318 5.99 -3.97 15.38
N ASN A 319 7.18 -4.40 14.93
CA ASN A 319 8.42 -4.20 15.68
C ASN A 319 8.98 -2.77 15.47
N VAL A 320 8.12 -1.77 15.71
CA VAL A 320 8.43 -0.34 15.61
C VAL A 320 8.23 0.27 16.99
N ASP A 321 9.29 0.85 17.53
CA ASP A 321 9.28 1.58 18.80
C ASP A 321 9.36 3.08 18.52
N LEU A 322 8.30 3.80 18.87
CA LEU A 322 8.20 5.25 18.67
C LEU A 322 8.52 6.05 19.94
N SER A 323 8.98 5.42 21.02
CA SER A 323 9.22 6.07 22.32
C SER A 323 10.08 7.33 22.24
N SER A 324 11.12 7.32 21.40
CA SER A 324 12.01 8.47 21.19
C SER A 324 11.38 9.61 20.37
N THR A 325 10.36 9.31 19.56
CA THR A 325 9.75 10.26 18.61
C THR A 325 8.45 10.84 19.16
N ILE A 326 7.57 10.01 19.71
CA ILE A 326 6.24 10.43 20.19
C ILE A 326 6.13 10.43 21.71
N GLY A 327 7.03 9.76 22.42
CA GLY A 327 6.96 9.58 23.88
C GLY A 327 6.75 10.88 24.66
N PRO A 328 7.43 12.00 24.33
CA PRO A 328 7.21 13.29 25.01
C PRO A 328 5.85 13.93 24.78
N TYR A 329 5.10 13.50 23.76
CA TYR A 329 3.86 14.14 23.29
C TYR A 329 2.62 13.25 23.44
N ARG A 330 2.83 11.99 23.86
CA ARG A 330 1.79 10.96 23.87
C ARG A 330 0.59 11.35 24.72
N ASP A 331 0.84 11.88 25.91
CA ASP A 331 -0.23 12.22 26.86
C ASP A 331 -1.05 13.44 26.41
N GLN A 332 -0.60 14.17 25.38
CA GLN A 332 -1.30 15.31 24.79
C GLN A 332 -1.99 14.98 23.47
N ILE A 333 -1.74 13.80 22.90
CA ILE A 333 -2.27 13.36 21.62
C ILE A 333 -3.08 12.07 21.83
N ASP A 334 -4.39 12.23 21.91
CA ASP A 334 -5.33 11.12 22.08
C ASP A 334 -5.58 10.41 20.75
N THR A 335 -5.72 11.18 19.67
CA THR A 335 -6.06 10.67 18.34
C THR A 335 -5.38 11.48 17.24
N ILE A 336 -4.96 10.81 16.16
CA ILE A 336 -4.48 11.45 14.93
C ILE A 336 -5.22 10.82 13.75
N ALA A 337 -5.76 11.63 12.86
CA ALA A 337 -6.24 11.20 11.55
C ALA A 337 -5.35 11.84 10.48
N LEU A 338 -4.89 11.05 9.50
CA LEU A 338 -4.13 11.54 8.36
C LEU A 338 -4.81 11.07 7.08
N LYS A 339 -5.12 12.00 6.19
CA LYS A 339 -5.59 11.68 4.84
C LYS A 339 -4.60 12.17 3.80
N TRP A 340 -4.14 11.27 2.94
CA TRP A 340 -3.36 11.61 1.75
C TRP A 340 -4.25 11.60 0.51
N ASP A 341 -4.36 12.74 -0.15
CA ASP A 341 -4.99 12.91 -1.48
C ASP A 341 -3.89 13.15 -2.51
N GLY A 342 -3.43 12.09 -3.16
CA GLY A 342 -2.38 12.17 -4.18
C GLY A 342 -2.78 12.99 -5.39
N ALA A 343 -4.05 12.97 -5.80
CA ALA A 343 -4.51 13.70 -6.98
C ALA A 343 -4.37 15.23 -6.79
N ARG A 344 -4.50 15.70 -5.55
CA ARG A 344 -4.24 17.10 -5.17
C ARG A 344 -2.87 17.32 -4.53
N THR A 345 -2.07 16.27 -4.38
CA THR A 345 -0.80 16.22 -3.62
C THR A 345 -0.92 16.84 -2.22
N ARG A 346 -1.98 16.47 -1.50
CA ARG A 346 -2.34 17.04 -0.19
C ARG A 346 -2.35 16.03 0.94
N LEU A 347 -1.79 16.45 2.08
CA LEU A 347 -1.91 15.75 3.37
C LEU A 347 -2.81 16.55 4.30
N TYR A 348 -3.91 15.97 4.75
CA TYR A 348 -4.86 16.54 5.69
C TYR A 348 -4.68 15.92 7.07
N PRO A 349 -4.12 16.65 8.05
CA PRO A 349 -3.99 16.17 9.41
C PRO A 349 -5.17 16.60 10.29
N VAL A 350 -5.60 15.70 11.16
CA VAL A 350 -6.55 15.96 12.25
C VAL A 350 -5.89 15.43 13.53
N VAL A 351 -5.83 16.26 14.57
CA VAL A 351 -5.26 15.85 15.87
C VAL A 351 -6.27 16.16 16.96
N ASN A 352 -6.57 15.18 17.81
CA ASN A 352 -7.58 15.31 18.87
C ASN A 352 -8.93 15.79 18.33
N ASN A 353 -9.33 15.29 17.15
CA ASN A 353 -10.52 15.72 16.40
C ASN A 353 -10.56 17.23 16.06
N GLN A 354 -9.40 17.90 16.02
CA GLN A 354 -9.25 19.25 15.50
C GLN A 354 -8.57 19.20 14.14
N GLN A 355 -9.24 19.77 13.13
CA GLN A 355 -8.68 19.94 11.80
C GLN A 355 -7.48 20.88 11.87
N LEU A 356 -6.35 20.43 11.34
CA LEU A 356 -5.13 21.22 11.26
C LEU A 356 -4.90 21.73 9.83
N PRO A 357 -4.02 22.73 9.65
CA PRO A 357 -3.58 23.18 8.33
C PRO A 357 -3.09 22.00 7.50
N TYR A 358 -3.58 21.89 6.27
CA TYR A 358 -3.18 20.82 5.36
C TYR A 358 -1.90 21.21 4.61
N ILE A 359 -1.12 20.22 4.21
CA ILE A 359 0.11 20.41 3.46
C ILE A 359 -0.18 20.12 1.99
N THR A 360 0.13 21.05 1.10
CA THR A 360 0.16 20.84 -0.36
C THR A 360 1.62 20.77 -0.80
N MET A 361 2.00 19.71 -1.51
CA MET A 361 3.34 19.58 -2.07
C MET A 361 3.32 19.83 -3.57
N GLN A 362 4.27 20.61 -4.07
CA GLN A 362 4.50 20.66 -5.52
C GLN A 362 5.10 19.33 -6.01
N SER A 363 4.80 18.97 -7.25
CA SER A 363 5.24 17.70 -7.87
C SER A 363 6.75 17.51 -7.91
N GLU A 364 7.54 18.58 -7.90
CA GLU A 364 9.01 18.49 -7.95
C GLU A 364 9.66 18.49 -6.56
N LEU A 365 8.89 18.70 -5.49
CA LEU A 365 9.44 18.86 -4.14
C LEU A 365 10.14 17.58 -3.65
N VAL A 366 9.49 16.44 -3.82
CA VAL A 366 10.00 15.14 -3.37
C VAL A 366 11.30 14.81 -4.09
N SER A 367 11.36 15.03 -5.40
CA SER A 367 12.57 14.77 -6.17
C SER A 367 13.67 15.77 -5.89
N THR A 368 13.33 17.05 -5.71
CA THR A 368 14.30 18.08 -5.34
C THR A 368 14.93 17.80 -3.97
N ILE A 369 14.13 17.49 -2.95
CA ILE A 369 14.63 17.17 -1.60
C ILE A 369 15.45 15.88 -1.64
N GLY A 370 14.94 14.84 -2.29
CA GLY A 370 15.62 13.55 -2.42
C GLY A 370 17.00 13.67 -3.07
N ASN A 371 17.08 14.37 -4.21
CA ASN A 371 18.31 14.60 -4.94
C ASN A 371 19.30 15.52 -4.19
N THR A 372 18.79 16.52 -3.45
CA THR A 372 19.62 17.51 -2.78
C THR A 372 20.17 17.02 -1.44
N PHE A 373 19.36 16.35 -0.62
CA PHE A 373 19.70 16.06 0.79
C PHE A 373 19.92 14.59 1.08
N VAL A 374 19.20 13.68 0.40
CA VAL A 374 19.30 12.23 0.68
C VAL A 374 20.36 11.60 -0.22
N GLY A 375 20.35 11.95 -1.51
CA GLY A 375 21.19 11.34 -2.53
C GLY A 375 20.89 9.85 -2.73
N GLY A 376 21.67 9.20 -3.61
CA GLY A 376 21.56 7.78 -3.91
C GLY A 376 20.86 7.47 -5.24
N ASN A 377 20.90 6.20 -5.66
CA ASN A 377 20.31 5.71 -6.91
C ASN A 377 18.77 5.53 -6.82
N LEU A 378 18.09 6.23 -5.91
CA LEU A 378 16.64 6.14 -5.81
C LEU A 378 15.99 6.97 -6.94
N PRO A 379 14.99 6.43 -7.65
CA PRO A 379 14.30 7.11 -8.73
C PRO A 379 13.30 8.14 -8.17
N TRP A 380 13.83 9.28 -7.69
CA TRP A 380 13.03 10.23 -6.93
C TRP A 380 11.93 10.94 -7.74
N ASP A 381 12.18 11.16 -9.03
CA ASP A 381 11.18 11.76 -9.94
C ASP A 381 9.99 10.83 -10.10
N GLU A 382 10.25 9.54 -10.25
CA GLU A 382 9.25 8.50 -10.37
C GLU A 382 8.47 8.28 -9.06
N LEU A 383 9.16 8.30 -7.91
CA LEU A 383 8.50 8.24 -6.60
C LEU A 383 7.51 9.40 -6.40
N SER A 384 7.85 10.60 -6.88
CA SER A 384 6.94 11.74 -6.84
C SER A 384 5.67 11.49 -7.67
N GLY A 385 5.84 10.91 -8.87
CA GLY A 385 4.71 10.50 -9.70
C GLY A 385 3.82 9.45 -9.03
N VAL A 386 4.42 8.46 -8.36
CA VAL A 386 3.67 7.43 -7.61
C VAL A 386 2.84 8.08 -6.49
N LEU A 387 3.42 9.00 -5.71
CA LEU A 387 2.70 9.72 -4.65
C LEU A 387 1.43 10.42 -5.15
N GLY A 388 1.46 10.95 -6.37
CA GLY A 388 0.30 11.57 -7.04
C GLY A 388 -0.85 10.59 -7.31
N ASN A 389 -0.58 9.29 -7.39
CA ASN A 389 -1.57 8.25 -7.64
C ASN A 389 -1.98 7.47 -6.37
N LEU A 390 -1.42 7.82 -5.21
CA LEU A 390 -1.79 7.24 -3.93
C LEU A 390 -2.94 8.03 -3.29
N GLY A 391 -3.91 7.33 -2.72
CA GLY A 391 -4.88 7.91 -1.80
C GLY A 391 -5.14 6.95 -0.65
N PHE A 392 -5.03 7.43 0.59
CA PHE A 392 -5.26 6.60 1.77
C PHE A 392 -5.55 7.44 3.01
N ASP A 393 -6.26 6.82 3.95
CA ASP A 393 -6.57 7.37 5.25
C ASP A 393 -5.91 6.51 6.35
N VAL A 394 -5.35 7.15 7.37
CA VAL A 394 -4.76 6.48 8.55
C VAL A 394 -5.38 7.08 9.81
N GLY A 395 -5.92 6.22 10.68
CA GLY A 395 -6.39 6.61 12.00
C GLY A 395 -5.48 6.04 13.09
N ILE A 396 -4.85 6.91 13.88
CA ILE A 396 -3.96 6.57 14.99
C ILE A 396 -4.68 6.87 16.31
N MET A 397 -4.68 5.93 17.25
CA MET A 397 -5.26 6.08 18.58
C MET A 397 -4.38 5.46 19.66
N SER A 398 -4.55 5.90 20.90
CA SER A 398 -3.97 5.22 22.06
C SER A 398 -4.65 3.87 22.33
N GLN A 399 -3.94 2.96 23.00
CA GLN A 399 -4.46 1.64 23.34
C GLN A 399 -5.78 1.69 24.10
N GLY A 400 -6.81 1.04 23.54
CA GLY A 400 -8.18 1.04 24.07
C GLY A 400 -8.90 2.39 23.95
N GLY A 401 -8.30 3.36 23.24
CA GLY A 401 -8.87 4.67 22.95
C GLY A 401 -9.98 4.62 21.90
N GLN A 402 -10.64 5.76 21.69
CA GLN A 402 -11.63 5.89 20.63
C GLN A 402 -10.93 6.15 19.29
N ALA A 403 -11.41 5.54 18.22
CA ALA A 403 -10.92 5.83 16.87
C ALA A 403 -11.14 7.31 16.49
N PRO A 404 -10.20 7.94 15.76
CA PRO A 404 -10.36 9.30 15.24
C PRO A 404 -11.55 9.42 14.29
N ASP A 405 -12.15 10.62 14.23
CA ASP A 405 -13.13 10.94 13.21
C ASP A 405 -12.43 11.35 11.90
N LEU A 406 -12.34 10.39 10.97
CA LEU A 406 -11.68 10.56 9.67
C LEU A 406 -12.48 11.45 8.71
N SER A 407 -13.78 11.67 8.96
CA SER A 407 -14.59 12.57 8.12
C SER A 407 -14.15 14.03 8.24
N LEU A 408 -13.41 14.36 9.29
CA LEU A 408 -12.83 15.68 9.49
C LEU A 408 -11.61 15.93 8.57
N ALA A 409 -11.04 14.91 7.93
CA ALA A 409 -9.82 15.05 7.12
C ALA A 409 -10.08 15.55 5.68
N GLU A 410 -11.17 16.29 5.46
CA GLU A 410 -11.53 16.90 4.17
C GLU A 410 -12.02 18.34 4.40
N TYR A 411 -11.09 19.29 4.48
CA TYR A 411 -11.43 20.70 4.60
C TYR A 411 -10.56 21.56 3.69
N ASP A 412 -11.23 22.25 2.76
CA ASP A 412 -10.59 23.21 1.86
C ASP A 412 -10.64 24.61 2.49
N ALA A 413 -9.51 25.03 3.05
CA ALA A 413 -9.34 26.35 3.67
C ALA A 413 -9.66 27.49 2.69
N VAL A 414 -10.17 28.59 3.24
CA VAL A 414 -10.39 29.85 2.53
C VAL A 414 -9.42 30.90 3.09
N PRO A 415 -8.24 31.09 2.47
CA PRO A 415 -7.22 32.03 2.92
C PRO A 415 -7.72 33.45 3.18
N GLY A 416 -7.12 34.08 4.19
CA GLY A 416 -7.32 35.49 4.47
C GLY A 416 -6.82 36.41 3.35
N ARG A 417 -7.26 37.66 3.36
CA ARG A 417 -6.78 38.66 2.39
C ARG A 417 -5.38 39.15 2.73
N ARG A 418 -4.48 39.11 1.73
CA ARG A 418 -3.13 39.68 1.80
C ARG A 418 -3.17 41.21 1.79
N MET A 419 -2.60 41.85 2.82
CA MET A 419 -2.56 43.32 2.94
C MET A 419 -1.23 43.93 2.50
N ALA A 420 -0.10 43.27 2.74
CA ALA A 420 1.23 43.71 2.33
C ALA A 420 2.22 42.53 2.25
N MET A 421 3.37 42.72 1.59
CA MET A 421 4.43 41.73 1.42
C MET A 421 5.77 42.31 1.90
N ALA A 422 6.47 41.58 2.77
CA ALA A 422 7.78 41.93 3.30
C ALA A 422 8.68 40.68 3.34
N VAL A 423 9.12 40.25 2.16
CA VAL A 423 10.02 39.10 1.97
C VAL A 423 11.36 39.62 1.43
N PRO A 424 12.35 39.91 2.30
CA PRO A 424 13.69 40.26 1.85
C PRO A 424 14.38 39.10 1.15
N LYS A 425 15.16 39.45 0.12
CA LYS A 425 16.05 38.52 -0.57
C LYS A 425 17.45 38.59 0.03
N VAL A 426 17.96 37.49 0.53
CA VAL A 426 19.26 37.38 1.21
C VAL A 426 20.18 36.54 0.35
N THR A 427 21.22 37.13 -0.21
CA THR A 427 22.25 36.37 -0.94
C THR A 427 23.39 36.03 0.01
N VAL A 428 23.83 34.78 0.03
CA VAL A 428 24.91 34.29 0.89
C VAL A 428 25.99 33.63 0.03
N SER A 429 27.24 34.02 0.26
CA SER A 429 28.40 33.41 -0.40
C SER A 429 28.90 32.19 0.38
N ARG A 430 29.04 31.06 -0.31
CA ARG A 430 29.64 29.83 0.22
C ARG A 430 31.17 29.94 0.34
N ALA A 431 31.82 30.79 -0.46
CA ALA A 431 33.27 30.99 -0.44
C ALA A 431 33.77 31.61 0.87
N ASP A 432 33.09 32.65 1.34
CA ASP A 432 33.59 33.49 2.44
C ASP A 432 32.54 33.83 3.51
N GLY A 433 31.29 33.37 3.36
CA GLY A 433 30.21 33.64 4.31
C GLY A 433 29.68 35.07 4.30
N SER A 434 30.03 35.86 3.27
CA SER A 434 29.47 37.20 3.08
C SER A 434 27.96 37.13 2.80
N ILE A 435 27.23 38.16 3.24
CA ILE A 435 25.77 38.28 3.04
C ILE A 435 25.45 39.60 2.34
N ALA A 436 24.47 39.59 1.43
CA ALA A 436 23.77 40.77 0.95
C ALA A 436 22.27 40.66 1.24
N VAL A 437 21.63 41.76 1.64
CA VAL A 437 20.17 41.84 1.79
C VAL A 437 19.65 42.79 0.72
N ASN A 438 18.73 42.32 -0.12
CA ASN A 438 18.19 43.04 -1.28
C ASN A 438 19.30 43.66 -2.15
N ASN A 439 20.33 42.86 -2.47
CA ASN A 439 21.54 43.25 -3.21
C ASN A 439 22.45 44.28 -2.52
N ALA A 440 22.21 44.62 -1.25
CA ALA A 440 23.10 45.47 -0.47
C ALA A 440 24.01 44.60 0.43
N PRO A 441 25.34 44.57 0.20
CA PRO A 441 26.26 43.78 1.03
C PRO A 441 26.32 44.29 2.47
N MET A 442 26.30 43.35 3.42
CA MET A 442 26.33 43.62 4.85
C MET A 442 27.77 43.83 5.36
N PRO A 443 28.03 44.84 6.20
CA PRO A 443 29.38 45.13 6.69
C PRO A 443 29.77 44.23 7.86
N LEU A 444 29.90 42.93 7.59
CA LEU A 444 30.12 41.91 8.62
C LEU A 444 31.48 42.08 9.32
N ALA A 445 32.49 42.62 8.62
CA ALA A 445 33.80 42.89 9.23
C ALA A 445 33.72 44.03 10.25
N LEU A 446 32.96 45.09 9.95
CA LEU A 446 32.67 46.16 10.91
C LEU A 446 31.89 45.62 12.12
N VAL A 447 30.89 44.75 11.92
CA VAL A 447 30.13 44.11 13.01
C VAL A 447 31.05 43.29 13.92
N GLN A 448 31.96 42.50 13.35
CA GLN A 448 32.96 41.76 14.12
C GLN A 448 33.88 42.71 14.90
N ASN A 449 34.36 43.78 14.27
CA ASN A 449 35.27 44.74 14.91
C ASN A 449 34.60 45.53 16.04
N LEU A 450 33.30 45.83 15.93
CA LEU A 450 32.56 46.61 16.93
C LEU A 450 32.01 45.74 18.07
N PHE A 451 31.56 44.53 17.78
CA PHE A 451 30.82 43.69 18.72
C PHE A 451 31.56 42.39 19.10
N GLY A 452 32.68 42.07 18.45
CA GLY A 452 33.47 40.86 18.72
C GLY A 452 32.83 39.56 18.21
N VAL A 453 31.78 39.63 17.40
CA VAL A 453 31.02 38.46 16.92
C VAL A 453 31.49 38.05 15.53
N GLN A 454 31.98 36.81 15.37
CA GLN A 454 32.42 36.24 14.08
C GLN A 454 31.22 35.70 13.28
N VAL A 455 30.47 36.60 12.66
CA VAL A 455 29.24 36.24 11.94
C VAL A 455 29.55 35.50 10.63
N ALA A 456 30.49 36.01 9.82
CA ALA A 456 30.81 35.47 8.49
C ALA A 456 31.32 34.02 8.54
N ASP A 457 32.23 33.68 9.46
CA ASP A 457 32.73 32.31 9.59
C ASP A 457 31.65 31.33 10.06
N THR A 458 30.75 31.74 10.96
CA THR A 458 29.61 30.92 11.37
C THR A 458 28.67 30.66 10.19
N ILE A 459 28.36 31.69 9.40
CA ILE A 459 27.51 31.55 8.20
C ILE A 459 28.19 30.62 7.19
N ARG A 460 29.48 30.83 6.92
CA ARG A 460 30.25 29.99 6.00
C ARG A 460 30.19 28.53 6.41
N GLN A 461 30.39 28.21 7.70
CA GLN A 461 30.29 26.83 8.19
C GLN A 461 28.90 26.24 8.00
N GLN A 462 27.83 27.01 8.26
CA GLN A 462 26.45 26.55 8.09
C GLN A 462 26.10 26.30 6.61
N VAL A 463 26.47 27.22 5.71
CA VAL A 463 26.14 27.15 4.28
C VAL A 463 27.01 26.15 3.53
N GLN A 464 28.22 25.86 4.02
CA GLN A 464 29.06 24.77 3.48
C GLN A 464 28.42 23.40 3.68
N ALA A 465 27.63 23.20 4.74
CA ALA A 465 26.90 21.94 4.95
C ALA A 465 25.70 21.77 3.99
N LEU A 466 25.23 22.86 3.37
CA LEU A 466 24.10 22.89 2.43
C LEU A 466 24.57 22.77 0.98
N THR A 467 25.35 21.72 0.69
CA THR A 467 25.79 21.43 -0.68
C THR A 467 24.60 21.09 -1.56
N GLY A 468 24.52 21.67 -2.76
CA GLY A 468 23.40 21.45 -3.70
C GLY A 468 22.21 22.40 -3.52
N VAL A 469 22.14 23.15 -2.41
CA VAL A 469 21.16 24.22 -2.23
C VAL A 469 21.65 25.49 -2.94
N GLN A 470 20.80 26.03 -3.82
CA GLN A 470 20.98 27.28 -4.57
C GLN A 470 19.97 28.32 -4.12
N THR A 471 18.73 27.91 -3.87
CA THR A 471 17.70 28.77 -3.30
C THR A 471 17.01 28.07 -2.15
N ALA A 472 16.60 28.83 -1.15
CA ALA A 472 15.75 28.36 -0.06
C ALA A 472 14.81 29.48 0.35
N GLU A 473 13.55 29.18 0.63
CA GLU A 473 12.59 30.18 1.08
C GLU A 473 11.73 29.66 2.21
N VAL A 474 11.36 30.59 3.10
CA VAL A 474 10.31 30.38 4.09
C VAL A 474 9.51 31.67 4.18
N VAL A 475 8.22 31.59 3.84
CA VAL A 475 7.31 32.74 3.82
C VAL A 475 6.02 32.37 4.55
N MET A 476 5.72 33.08 5.63
CA MET A 476 4.46 32.98 6.36
C MET A 476 3.55 34.12 5.96
N GLY A 477 2.27 33.85 5.75
CA GLY A 477 1.28 34.88 5.42
C GLY A 477 -0.16 34.43 5.70
N PRO A 478 -1.16 35.16 5.15
CA PRO A 478 -2.57 34.89 5.42
C PRO A 478 -3.07 33.59 4.83
N ALA A 479 -2.37 33.06 3.84
CA ALA A 479 -2.70 31.79 3.19
C ALA A 479 -2.00 30.58 3.82
N GLY A 480 -1.03 30.79 4.71
CA GLY A 480 -0.24 29.69 5.23
C GLY A 480 1.25 29.98 5.40
N VAL A 481 2.03 28.91 5.44
CA VAL A 481 3.49 28.93 5.36
C VAL A 481 3.92 28.26 4.08
N THR A 482 4.72 28.95 3.28
CA THR A 482 5.45 28.39 2.15
C THR A 482 6.86 28.08 2.60
N ALA A 483 7.36 26.89 2.26
CA ALA A 483 8.76 26.52 2.43
C ALA A 483 9.25 25.90 1.12
N GLY A 484 10.38 26.38 0.61
CA GLY A 484 10.90 25.95 -0.68
C GLY A 484 12.40 25.78 -0.68
N VAL A 485 12.89 24.90 -1.55
CA VAL A 485 14.31 24.68 -1.83
C VAL A 485 14.48 24.48 -3.33
N ASN A 486 15.46 25.15 -3.93
CA ASN A 486 15.81 25.04 -5.36
C ASN A 486 14.61 25.24 -6.31
N GLY A 487 13.65 26.09 -5.90
CA GLY A 487 12.45 26.39 -6.69
C GLY A 487 11.29 25.41 -6.51
N ALA A 488 11.46 24.33 -5.73
CA ALA A 488 10.36 23.43 -5.38
C ALA A 488 9.79 23.77 -4.00
N GLU A 489 8.46 23.85 -3.89
CA GLU A 489 7.77 24.39 -2.71
C GLU A 489 6.79 23.39 -2.07
N ALA A 490 6.65 23.50 -0.74
CA ALA A 490 5.53 22.98 0.04
C ALA A 490 4.76 24.14 0.68
N TYR A 491 3.44 23.99 0.74
CA TYR A 491 2.54 24.95 1.36
C TYR A 491 1.81 24.30 2.52
N LEU A 492 2.02 24.78 3.73
CA LEU A 492 1.12 24.55 4.84
C LEU A 492 -0.02 25.57 4.75
N VAL A 493 -1.19 25.14 4.29
CA VAL A 493 -2.30 26.04 3.96
C VAL A 493 -3.28 26.12 5.13
N TRP A 494 -3.67 27.34 5.50
CA TRP A 494 -4.63 27.58 6.58
C TRP A 494 -5.64 28.68 6.26
N ASP A 495 -6.73 28.68 7.04
CA ASP A 495 -7.51 29.86 7.37
C ASP A 495 -7.41 30.14 8.88
N ASP A 496 -8.19 31.08 9.39
CA ASP A 496 -8.13 31.50 10.79
C ASP A 496 -8.45 30.33 11.75
N ASP A 497 -9.43 29.47 11.41
CA ASP A 497 -9.86 28.35 12.25
C ASP A 497 -8.80 27.25 12.30
N LEU A 498 -8.26 26.84 11.15
CA LEU A 498 -7.19 25.83 11.09
C LEU A 498 -5.92 26.33 11.80
N ARG A 499 -5.54 27.59 11.60
CA ARG A 499 -4.39 28.20 12.27
C ARG A 499 -4.59 28.22 13.78
N ASP A 500 -5.77 28.61 14.26
CA ASP A 500 -6.08 28.64 15.69
C ASP A 500 -6.07 27.24 16.30
N ASN A 501 -6.55 26.21 15.58
CA ASN A 501 -6.43 24.82 15.99
C ASN A 501 -4.96 24.38 16.08
N LEU A 502 -4.13 24.69 15.08
CA LEU A 502 -2.69 24.41 15.14
C LEU A 502 -2.03 25.07 16.35
N VAL A 503 -2.33 26.33 16.62
CA VAL A 503 -1.81 27.03 17.81
C VAL A 503 -2.27 26.36 19.09
N THR A 504 -3.52 25.89 19.14
CA THR A 504 -4.05 25.19 20.31
C THR A 504 -3.30 23.90 20.58
N VAL A 505 -3.15 23.06 19.56
CA VAL A 505 -2.44 21.78 19.64
C VAL A 505 -0.96 21.99 19.95
N ALA A 506 -0.30 22.93 19.28
CA ALA A 506 1.11 23.24 19.54
C ALA A 506 1.30 23.75 20.98
N MET A 507 0.40 24.59 21.48
CA MET A 507 0.48 25.11 22.84
C MET A 507 0.13 24.07 23.90
N SER A 508 -0.83 23.17 23.66
CA SER A 508 -1.10 22.07 24.60
C SER A 508 0.12 21.15 24.73
N ILE A 509 0.82 20.91 23.62
CA ILE A 509 2.07 20.14 23.60
C ILE A 509 3.21 20.90 24.31
N LEU A 510 3.43 22.17 23.98
CA LEU A 510 4.53 22.97 24.54
C LEU A 510 4.35 23.31 26.03
N LEU A 511 3.10 23.55 26.44
CA LEU A 511 2.74 23.95 27.81
C LEU A 511 2.30 22.77 28.68
N ALA A 512 2.36 21.53 28.19
CA ALA A 512 1.80 20.32 28.78
C ALA A 512 1.88 20.22 30.32
N ASP A 513 2.95 20.76 30.93
CA ASP A 513 3.05 21.03 32.38
C ASP A 513 3.91 22.29 32.70
N ARG A 514 4.05 23.22 31.75
CA ARG A 514 5.01 24.34 31.83
C ARG A 514 4.33 25.67 31.60
N GLU A 515 4.46 26.59 32.55
CA GLU A 515 4.21 28.01 32.30
C GLU A 515 5.46 28.64 31.66
N ILE A 516 5.31 29.24 30.48
CA ILE A 516 6.39 30.04 29.89
C ILE A 516 6.33 31.43 30.52
N ASP A 517 7.29 31.72 31.40
CA ASP A 517 7.46 33.04 32.00
C ASP A 517 8.02 34.04 30.97
N LEU A 518 7.22 35.06 30.66
CA LEU A 518 7.55 36.14 29.74
C LEU A 518 8.27 37.31 30.44
N THR A 519 8.53 37.22 31.75
CA THR A 519 9.25 38.25 32.51
C THR A 519 10.63 38.56 31.92
N PRO A 520 11.48 37.58 31.54
CA PRO A 520 12.76 37.86 30.90
C PRO A 520 12.62 38.60 29.56
N PHE A 521 11.59 38.28 28.77
CA PHE A 521 11.31 38.96 27.50
C PHE A 521 10.85 40.41 27.70
N LYS A 522 10.01 40.66 28.71
CA LYS A 522 9.59 42.03 29.07
C LYS A 522 10.75 42.88 29.58
N GLU A 523 11.67 42.25 30.32
CA GLU A 523 12.85 42.89 30.88
C GLU A 523 13.99 43.05 29.85
N SER A 524 13.95 42.31 28.74
CA SER A 524 14.96 42.34 27.65
C SER A 524 15.06 43.66 26.85
N GLY A 525 14.28 44.69 27.23
CA GLY A 525 14.28 45.99 26.56
C GLY A 525 13.50 46.03 25.24
N VAL A 526 13.11 44.88 24.66
CA VAL A 526 12.29 44.79 23.44
C VAL A 526 10.91 45.46 23.62
N GLY A 527 10.33 45.37 24.81
CA GLY A 527 9.08 46.08 25.17
C GLY A 527 9.21 47.61 25.20
N ALA A 528 10.42 48.17 25.16
CA ALA A 528 10.62 49.61 24.96
C ALA A 528 10.48 50.03 23.48
N VAL A 529 10.73 49.11 22.55
CA VAL A 529 10.67 49.33 21.10
C VAL A 529 9.27 49.07 20.54
N PHE A 530 8.53 48.13 21.13
CA PHE A 530 7.16 47.77 20.70
C PHE A 530 6.16 47.94 21.87
N PRO A 531 5.44 49.10 21.94
CA PRO A 531 4.52 49.41 23.04
C PRO A 531 3.40 48.38 23.26
N ALA A 532 2.99 47.67 22.20
CA ALA A 532 2.01 46.60 22.28
C ALA A 532 2.44 45.43 23.18
N LEU A 533 3.76 45.24 23.37
CA LEU A 533 4.31 44.14 24.16
C LEU A 533 4.40 44.45 25.68
N ARG A 534 4.21 45.72 26.10
CA ARG A 534 4.30 46.13 27.52
C ARG A 534 3.15 45.60 28.39
N ASN A 535 1.98 45.41 27.80
CA ASN A 535 0.76 45.03 28.51
C ASN A 535 0.46 43.53 28.44
N LEU A 536 1.39 42.72 27.93
CA LEU A 536 1.19 41.27 27.86
C LEU A 536 1.08 40.69 29.29
N PRO A 537 0.32 39.60 29.51
CA PRO A 537 0.39 38.76 30.70
C PRO A 537 1.81 38.28 31.04
N ARG A 538 2.04 37.80 32.26
CA ARG A 538 3.36 37.27 32.68
C ARG A 538 3.62 35.87 32.16
N THR A 539 2.57 35.13 31.84
CA THR A 539 2.62 33.78 31.27
C THR A 539 2.15 33.83 29.82
N LEU A 540 2.70 32.96 28.97
CA LEU A 540 2.24 32.83 27.60
C LEU A 540 0.92 32.05 27.56
N GLU A 541 -0.15 32.70 27.09
CA GLU A 541 -1.47 32.08 26.93
C GLU A 541 -1.79 31.83 25.44
N VAL A 542 -2.58 30.79 25.16
CA VAL A 542 -3.01 30.43 23.78
C VAL A 542 -3.63 31.63 23.06
N GLY A 543 -4.50 32.39 23.74
CA GLY A 543 -5.16 33.56 23.17
C GLY A 543 -4.19 34.68 22.75
N MET A 544 -3.05 34.82 23.44
CA MET A 544 -2.02 35.80 23.05
C MET A 544 -1.30 35.40 21.78
N VAL A 545 -0.95 34.11 21.66
CA VAL A 545 -0.26 33.58 20.47
C VAL A 545 -1.15 33.74 19.24
N ARG A 546 -2.45 33.42 19.37
CA ARG A 546 -3.45 33.65 18.31
C ARG A 546 -3.52 35.13 17.92
N THR A 547 -3.61 36.04 18.89
CA THR A 547 -3.66 37.49 18.63
C THR A 547 -2.38 38.01 17.94
N LEU A 548 -1.21 37.50 18.33
CA LEU A 548 0.06 37.86 17.69
C LEU A 548 0.10 37.35 16.25
N LEU A 549 -0.32 36.09 16.03
CA LEU A 549 -0.39 35.50 14.71
C LEU A 549 -1.42 36.21 13.83
N ASP A 550 -2.58 36.62 14.34
CA ASP A 550 -3.56 37.44 13.60
C ASP A 550 -2.95 38.70 13.00
N VAL A 551 -2.04 39.35 13.72
CA VAL A 551 -1.35 40.54 13.22
C VAL A 551 -0.28 40.16 12.21
N LEU A 552 0.49 39.11 12.49
CA LEU A 552 1.61 38.68 11.63
C LEU A 552 1.12 38.07 10.31
N THR A 553 0.02 37.33 10.31
CA THR A 553 -0.53 36.66 9.13
C THR A 553 -1.37 37.61 8.25
N GLN A 554 -1.52 38.89 8.60
CA GLN A 554 -2.08 39.89 7.66
C GLN A 554 -1.10 40.30 6.56
N MET A 555 0.18 39.98 6.74
CA MET A 555 1.28 40.30 5.82
C MET A 555 2.05 39.02 5.46
N ASP A 556 2.67 39.00 4.28
CA ASP A 556 3.71 38.00 4.03
C ASP A 556 5.00 38.43 4.73
N LEU A 557 5.48 37.58 5.63
CA LEU A 557 6.71 37.74 6.40
C LEU A 557 7.56 36.51 6.16
N GLY A 558 8.79 36.71 5.69
CA GLY A 558 9.64 35.59 5.35
C GLY A 558 11.04 36.00 4.97
N VAL A 559 11.74 35.07 4.34
CA VAL A 559 13.03 35.30 3.73
C VAL A 559 13.19 34.38 2.52
N GLU A 560 13.73 34.93 1.45
CA GLU A 560 14.25 34.16 0.31
C GLU A 560 15.77 34.22 0.40
N VAL A 561 16.43 33.06 0.38
CA VAL A 561 17.88 32.92 0.51
C VAL A 561 18.44 32.35 -0.79
N ASP A 562 19.30 33.12 -1.45
CA ASP A 562 20.12 32.65 -2.56
C ASP A 562 21.51 32.27 -2.04
N VAL A 563 22.00 31.10 -2.42
CA VAL A 563 23.35 30.64 -2.10
C VAL A 563 24.17 30.59 -3.38
N GLN A 564 25.32 31.26 -3.37
CA GLN A 564 26.25 31.28 -4.50
C GLN A 564 27.66 30.85 -4.09
N ASP A 565 28.44 30.35 -5.04
CA ASP A 565 29.80 29.88 -4.79
C ASP A 565 30.84 31.01 -4.83
N ASP A 566 30.52 32.13 -5.47
CA ASP A 566 31.42 33.28 -5.59
C ASP A 566 31.27 34.25 -4.41
N PRO A 567 32.36 34.93 -3.99
CA PRO A 567 32.30 35.96 -2.96
C PRO A 567 31.45 37.16 -3.40
N LEU A 568 30.75 37.78 -2.45
CA LEU A 568 29.96 38.98 -2.71
C LEU A 568 30.84 40.24 -2.78
N PRO A 569 30.38 41.31 -3.46
CA PRO A 569 31.06 42.61 -3.42
C PRO A 569 31.22 43.09 -1.97
N PRO A 570 32.35 43.75 -1.62
CA PRO A 570 32.56 44.24 -0.26
C PRO A 570 31.54 45.33 0.09
N ALA A 571 31.08 45.33 1.35
CA ALA A 571 30.18 46.36 1.84
C ALA A 571 30.85 47.74 1.78
N PHE A 572 30.08 48.76 1.39
CA PHE A 572 30.57 50.14 1.33
C PHE A 572 31.15 50.59 2.69
N LEU A 573 30.48 50.22 3.80
CA LEU A 573 30.93 50.57 5.15
C LEU A 573 32.20 49.84 5.58
N ASP A 574 32.41 48.60 5.15
CA ASP A 574 33.68 47.89 5.39
C ASP A 574 34.82 48.53 4.58
N THR A 575 34.53 48.90 3.32
CA THR A 575 35.48 49.59 2.44
C THR A 575 35.85 50.98 3.00
N PHE A 576 34.87 51.70 3.54
CA PHE A 576 35.04 53.01 4.17
C PHE A 576 35.79 52.91 5.51
N ALA A 577 35.46 51.93 6.35
CA ALA A 577 36.17 51.68 7.61
C ALA A 577 37.63 51.28 7.38
N ALA A 578 37.91 50.45 6.37
CA ALA A 578 39.27 50.08 5.97
C ALA A 578 40.09 51.27 5.45
N GLN A 579 39.44 52.30 4.88
CA GLN A 579 40.10 53.54 4.46
C GLN A 579 40.35 54.53 5.61
N LEU A 580 39.55 54.45 6.67
CA LEU A 580 39.64 55.32 7.85
C LEU A 580 40.52 54.78 8.98
N LEU A 581 40.71 53.46 9.07
CA LEU A 581 41.57 52.81 10.04
C LEU A 581 43.02 52.76 9.50
N PRO A 582 43.99 53.48 10.08
CA PRO A 582 45.37 53.40 9.64
C PRO A 582 45.92 51.99 9.85
N SER A 583 46.70 51.50 8.89
CA SER A 583 47.57 50.35 9.02
C SER A 583 48.68 50.63 10.05
N THR A 584 48.34 50.59 11.34
CA THR A 584 49.29 50.67 12.45
C THR A 584 49.03 49.54 13.44
N MET A 585 49.33 48.30 13.02
CA MET A 585 49.88 47.25 13.88
C MET A 585 50.70 46.26 13.04
N ALA A 586 51.66 46.80 12.28
CA ALA A 586 52.72 46.01 11.65
C ALA A 586 54.08 46.58 12.08
N SER A 587 54.34 46.62 13.40
CA SER A 587 55.68 46.56 14.01
C SER A 587 55.63 46.96 15.49
N ALA A 588 55.52 45.97 16.39
CA ALA A 588 56.17 45.97 17.70
C ALA A 588 56.01 44.58 18.34
N GLN A 589 57.14 43.84 18.36
CA GLN A 589 57.52 42.65 19.12
C GLN A 589 56.45 41.68 19.66
#